data_AF-A0A7K0WYV8-F1
#
_entry.id   AF-A0A7K0WYV8-F1
#
_cell.length_a   1.000
_cell.length_b   1.000
_cell.length_c   1.000
_cell.angle_alpha   90.00
_cell.angle_beta   90.00
_cell.angle_gamma   90.00
#
_symmetry.space_group_name_H-M   'P 1'
#
loop_
_entity.id
_entity.type
_entity.pdbx_description
1 polymer ?
#
loop_
_entity_poly.entity_id
_entity_poly.type
_entity_poly.pdbx_seq_one_letter_code
_entity_poly.pdbx_strand_id
1 'polypeptide(L)'
;MTDSQPQDQPVGATPDPSSRVRLVDVRDTPLDVAEVLAAIADEHAGGETLFVGRVRDHDGGRGVLSLDYSAHPTALARLRDVCEQVAARHEVRAVAAVHRVGALAIGDIAVVVATSAAHRGQAFDASRDLIDTLKAEVPIWKHQRFADGEEEWVGTP
;
A
#
# COMPACT_ATOMS: atom_id res chain seq x y z
N MET A 1 17.86 28.94 49.57
CA MET A 1 17.59 29.47 48.21
C MET A 1 18.42 28.62 47.27
N THR A 2 17.97 27.40 47.02
CA THR A 2 18.65 26.42 46.17
C THR A 2 18.08 26.57 44.78
N ASP A 3 18.93 26.99 43.85
CA ASP A 3 18.66 27.18 42.44
C ASP A 3 18.36 25.81 41.80
N SER A 4 17.11 25.58 41.39
CA SER A 4 16.72 24.38 40.65
C SER A 4 16.83 24.68 39.16
N GLN A 5 17.87 24.14 38.53
CA GLN A 5 17.98 24.15 37.07
C GLN A 5 16.88 23.28 36.45
N PRO A 6 16.25 23.70 35.34
CA PRO A 6 15.28 22.89 34.62
C PRO A 6 15.99 21.72 33.92
N GLN A 7 15.47 20.51 34.11
CA GLN A 7 15.94 19.33 33.41
C GLN A 7 15.37 19.33 31.99
N ASP A 8 16.26 19.36 30.99
CA ASP A 8 15.93 19.10 29.59
C ASP A 8 15.30 17.70 29.48
N GLN A 9 14.03 17.64 29.08
CA GLN A 9 13.42 16.38 28.65
C GLN A 9 14.01 15.99 27.29
N PRO A 10 14.32 14.70 27.07
CA PRO A 10 14.78 14.27 25.76
C PRO A 10 13.65 14.46 24.74
N VAL A 11 13.91 15.23 23.69
CA VAL A 11 13.11 15.24 22.46
C VAL A 11 12.92 13.79 22.03
N GLY A 12 11.65 13.35 21.97
CA GLY A 12 11.31 11.99 21.62
C GLY A 12 11.95 11.60 20.29
N ALA A 13 12.72 10.51 20.29
CA ALA A 13 13.33 9.98 19.09
C ALA A 13 12.23 9.76 18.04
N THR A 14 12.42 10.32 16.85
CA THR A 14 11.55 10.04 15.70
C THR A 14 11.48 8.52 15.54
N PRO A 15 10.30 7.89 15.65
CA PRO A 15 10.20 6.44 15.61
C PRO A 15 10.77 5.94 14.27
N ASP A 16 11.52 4.84 14.33
CA ASP A 16 12.10 4.18 13.16
C ASP A 16 11.02 4.02 12.06
N PRO A 17 11.25 4.48 10.82
CA PRO A 17 10.32 4.29 9.72
C PRO A 17 9.82 2.85 9.58
N SER A 18 10.67 1.86 9.89
CA SER A 18 10.31 0.43 9.84
C SER A 18 9.17 0.08 10.81
N SER A 19 9.10 0.74 11.97
CA SER A 19 8.04 0.53 12.98
C SER A 19 6.67 1.04 12.54
N ARG A 20 6.63 1.91 11.52
CA ARG A 20 5.39 2.46 10.95
C ARG A 20 4.81 1.56 9.87
N VAL A 21 5.57 0.61 9.35
CA VAL A 21 5.11 -0.35 8.35
C VAL A 21 4.44 -1.53 9.08
N ARG A 22 3.10 -1.51 9.13
CA ARG A 22 2.33 -2.40 10.03
C ARG A 22 1.80 -3.66 9.35
N LEU A 23 1.52 -3.61 8.05
CA LEU A 23 1.05 -4.76 7.29
C LEU A 23 1.58 -4.69 5.86
N VAL A 24 2.35 -5.70 5.46
CA VAL A 24 2.86 -5.84 4.10
C VAL A 24 2.75 -7.30 3.68
N ASP A 25 2.03 -7.57 2.60
CA ASP A 25 1.86 -8.94 2.12
C ASP A 25 1.55 -9.05 0.62
N VAL A 26 1.83 -10.21 0.05
CA VAL A 26 1.41 -10.62 -1.30
C VAL A 26 0.70 -11.97 -1.17
N ARG A 27 -0.60 -12.00 -1.50
CA ARG A 27 -1.48 -13.14 -1.20
C ARG A 27 -2.15 -13.68 -2.44
N ASP A 28 -2.46 -14.96 -2.48
CA ASP A 28 -3.30 -15.57 -3.52
C ASP A 28 -4.79 -15.65 -3.12
N THR A 29 -5.14 -15.19 -1.91
CA THR A 29 -6.50 -15.17 -1.36
C THR A 29 -7.14 -13.79 -1.45
N PRO A 30 -8.49 -13.69 -1.42
CA PRO A 30 -9.20 -12.40 -1.39
C PRO A 30 -8.73 -11.49 -0.25
N LEU A 31 -8.60 -10.19 -0.54
CA LEU A 31 -8.17 -9.19 0.45
C LEU A 31 -9.36 -8.63 1.23
N ASP A 32 -9.16 -8.37 2.52
CA ASP A 32 -10.13 -7.70 3.38
C ASP A 32 -9.70 -6.26 3.67
N VAL A 33 -10.55 -5.31 3.29
CA VAL A 33 -10.34 -3.87 3.53
C VAL A 33 -10.33 -3.55 5.03
N ALA A 34 -11.14 -4.26 5.82
CA ALA A 34 -11.26 -4.02 7.25
C ALA A 34 -9.98 -4.43 8.00
N GLU A 35 -9.33 -5.52 7.58
CA GLU A 35 -8.02 -5.95 8.09
C GLU A 35 -6.97 -4.85 7.89
N VAL A 36 -6.90 -4.29 6.67
CA VAL A 36 -5.92 -3.25 6.34
C VAL A 36 -6.19 -1.96 7.10
N LEU A 37 -7.46 -1.58 7.22
CA LEU A 37 -7.87 -0.41 8.01
C LEU A 37 -7.49 -0.59 9.49
N ALA A 38 -7.78 -1.77 10.07
CA ALA A 38 -7.42 -2.07 11.45
C ALA A 38 -5.89 -2.05 11.68
N ALA A 39 -5.11 -2.49 10.69
CA ALA A 39 -3.65 -2.49 10.78
C ALA A 39 -3.06 -1.07 10.90
N ILE A 40 -3.69 -0.05 10.34
CA ILE A 40 -3.20 1.35 10.37
C ILE A 40 -3.79 2.21 11.49
N ALA A 41 -4.74 1.65 12.27
CA ALA A 41 -5.41 2.36 13.34
C ALA A 41 -4.42 2.88 14.40
N ASP A 42 -4.54 4.15 14.76
CA ASP A 42 -3.68 4.80 15.75
C ASP A 42 -4.44 5.92 16.47
N GLU A 43 -4.38 5.95 17.80
CA GLU A 43 -5.10 6.95 18.61
C GLU A 43 -4.60 8.39 18.37
N HIS A 44 -3.41 8.56 17.81
CA HIS A 44 -2.81 9.84 17.46
C HIS A 44 -2.97 10.18 15.96
N ALA A 45 -3.69 9.36 15.19
CA ALA A 45 -4.06 9.68 13.82
C ALA A 45 -5.35 10.51 13.79
N GLY A 46 -5.29 11.65 13.09
CA GLY A 46 -6.46 12.48 12.80
C GLY A 46 -7.01 12.27 11.38
N GLY A 47 -6.36 11.40 10.59
CA GLY A 47 -6.80 11.03 9.25
C GLY A 47 -6.23 9.69 8.81
N GLU A 48 -7.07 8.92 8.14
CA GLU A 48 -6.74 7.64 7.54
C GLU A 48 -7.20 7.66 6.09
N THR A 49 -6.40 7.08 5.20
CA THR A 49 -6.73 7.00 3.78
C THR A 49 -6.45 5.62 3.26
N LEU A 50 -7.42 5.08 2.51
CA LEU A 50 -7.29 3.83 1.80
C LEU A 50 -7.47 4.06 0.30
N PHE A 51 -6.64 3.39 -0.48
CA PHE A 51 -6.87 3.15 -1.89
C PHE A 51 -7.14 1.66 -2.11
N VAL A 52 -8.21 1.35 -2.85
CA VAL A 52 -8.62 -0.01 -3.19
C VAL A 52 -8.63 -0.14 -4.72
N GLY A 53 -7.66 -0.86 -5.26
CA GLY A 53 -7.59 -1.18 -6.68
C GLY A 53 -8.43 -2.41 -7.00
N ARG A 54 -9.47 -2.24 -7.84
CA ARG A 54 -10.34 -3.33 -8.29
C ARG A 54 -10.15 -3.65 -9.77
N VAL A 55 -10.39 -4.91 -10.12
CA VAL A 55 -10.46 -5.34 -11.52
C VAL A 55 -11.71 -4.71 -12.17
N ARG A 56 -11.51 -4.05 -13.31
CA ARG A 56 -12.58 -3.47 -14.13
C ARG A 56 -12.97 -4.45 -15.24
N ASP A 57 -14.17 -4.29 -15.77
CA ASP A 57 -14.69 -5.05 -16.91
C ASP A 57 -14.13 -4.58 -18.27
N HIS A 58 -13.36 -3.49 -18.29
CA HIS A 58 -12.73 -2.96 -19.49
C HIS A 58 -11.33 -2.41 -19.23
N ASP A 59 -10.47 -2.49 -20.24
CA ASP A 59 -9.17 -1.83 -20.29
C ASP A 59 -8.91 -1.32 -21.72
N GLY A 60 -8.50 -0.06 -21.87
CA GLY A 60 -8.28 0.54 -23.20
C GLY A 60 -9.50 0.53 -24.15
N GLY A 61 -10.72 0.43 -23.63
CA GLY A 61 -11.96 0.29 -24.42
C GLY A 61 -12.30 -1.14 -24.85
N ARG A 62 -11.51 -2.14 -24.42
CA ARG A 62 -11.72 -3.57 -24.70
C ARG A 62 -12.32 -4.27 -23.50
N GLY A 63 -13.25 -5.20 -23.73
CA GLY A 63 -13.84 -6.02 -22.66
C GLY A 63 -12.84 -7.05 -22.13
N VAL A 64 -12.66 -7.08 -20.81
CA VAL A 64 -11.76 -8.02 -20.12
C VAL A 64 -12.59 -9.18 -19.56
N LEU A 65 -12.21 -10.43 -19.83
CA LEU A 65 -12.91 -11.61 -19.30
C LEU A 65 -12.35 -12.07 -17.96
N SER A 66 -11.03 -12.05 -17.83
CA SER A 66 -10.33 -12.49 -16.64
C SER A 66 -8.95 -11.85 -16.57
N LEU A 67 -8.44 -11.72 -15.36
CA LEU A 67 -7.12 -11.18 -15.09
C LEU A 67 -6.36 -12.14 -14.18
N ASP A 68 -5.10 -12.39 -14.50
CA ASP A 68 -4.18 -13.14 -13.65
C ASP A 68 -3.01 -12.24 -13.22
N TYR A 69 -2.70 -12.23 -11.93
CA TYR A 69 -1.54 -11.50 -11.40
C TYR A 69 -0.42 -12.48 -11.06
N SER A 70 0.77 -12.25 -11.62
CA SER A 70 1.98 -12.99 -11.28
C SER A 70 2.97 -12.07 -10.57
N ALA A 71 3.71 -12.59 -9.59
CA ALA A 71 4.69 -11.83 -8.83
C ALA A 71 6.08 -12.48 -8.88
N HIS A 72 7.12 -11.67 -8.99
CA HIS A 72 8.49 -12.15 -8.82
C HIS A 72 8.73 -12.62 -7.38
N PRO A 73 9.63 -13.58 -7.12
CA PRO A 73 9.96 -14.01 -5.76
C PRO A 73 10.43 -12.88 -4.82
N THR A 74 10.93 -11.76 -5.37
CA THR A 74 11.35 -10.58 -4.61
C THR A 74 10.23 -9.56 -4.38
N ALA A 75 9.02 -9.76 -4.93
CA ALA A 75 7.95 -8.77 -4.90
C ALA A 75 7.56 -8.38 -3.46
N LEU A 76 7.47 -9.34 -2.54
CA LEU A 76 7.15 -9.06 -1.15
C LEU A 76 8.23 -8.21 -0.45
N ALA A 77 9.51 -8.56 -0.66
CA ALA A 77 10.61 -7.79 -0.11
C ALA A 77 10.61 -6.36 -0.69
N ARG A 78 10.41 -6.23 -2.01
CA ARG A 78 10.36 -4.94 -2.67
C ARG A 78 9.17 -4.09 -2.25
N LEU A 79 8.00 -4.71 -2.03
CA LEU A 79 6.82 -4.03 -1.50
C LEU A 79 7.07 -3.48 -0.09
N ARG A 80 7.80 -4.22 0.75
CA ARG A 80 8.23 -3.75 2.07
C ARG A 80 9.17 -2.56 1.95
N ASP A 81 10.18 -2.62 1.08
CA ASP A 81 11.08 -1.49 0.84
C ASP A 81 10.31 -0.23 0.40
N VAL A 82 9.33 -0.38 -0.49
CA VAL A 82 8.46 0.73 -0.92
C VAL A 82 7.69 1.33 0.25
N CYS A 83 7.11 0.50 1.12
CA CYS A 83 6.40 0.97 2.31
C CYS A 83 7.33 1.74 3.26
N GLU A 84 8.56 1.25 3.45
CA GLU A 84 9.58 1.90 4.28
C GLU A 84 10.04 3.23 3.68
N GLN A 85 10.23 3.29 2.37
CA GLN A 85 10.55 4.53 1.65
C GLN A 85 9.46 5.59 1.84
N VAL A 86 8.19 5.22 1.67
CA VAL A 86 7.06 6.14 1.87
C VAL A 86 6.98 6.57 3.34
N ALA A 87 7.14 5.65 4.29
CA ALA A 87 7.15 5.96 5.71
C ALA A 87 8.30 6.91 6.13
N ALA A 88 9.40 6.90 5.37
CA ALA A 88 10.53 7.82 5.56
C ALA A 88 10.31 9.19 4.88
N ARG A 89 9.61 9.24 3.74
CA ARG A 89 9.30 10.50 3.01
C ARG A 89 8.18 11.31 3.66
N HIS A 90 7.23 10.65 4.32
CA HIS A 90 6.02 11.27 4.85
C HIS A 90 5.93 11.14 6.38
N GLU A 91 5.34 12.15 7.03
CA GLU A 91 5.07 12.11 8.47
C GLU A 91 3.79 11.30 8.79
N VAL A 92 3.85 10.02 8.50
CA VAL A 92 2.78 9.04 8.76
C VAL A 92 2.92 8.39 10.14
N ARG A 93 1.80 7.92 10.68
CA ARG A 93 1.72 7.07 11.88
C ARG A 93 1.80 5.59 11.52
N ALA A 94 1.18 5.21 10.40
CA ALA A 94 1.20 3.85 9.90
C ALA A 94 1.12 3.79 8.37
N VAL A 95 1.68 2.74 7.81
CA VAL A 95 1.62 2.35 6.40
C VAL A 95 1.27 0.87 6.30
N ALA A 96 0.37 0.53 5.38
CA ALA A 96 0.07 -0.85 5.02
C ALA A 96 -0.13 -0.99 3.50
N ALA A 97 0.29 -2.11 2.94
CA ALA A 97 0.07 -2.45 1.55
C ALA A 97 -0.07 -3.97 1.35
N VAL A 98 -1.13 -4.39 0.68
CA VAL A 98 -1.40 -5.80 0.40
C VAL A 98 -1.78 -5.94 -1.06
N HIS A 99 -1.14 -6.86 -1.78
CA HIS A 99 -1.45 -7.13 -3.18
C HIS A 99 -1.89 -8.58 -3.36
N ARG A 100 -2.93 -8.80 -4.18
CA ARG A 100 -3.40 -10.13 -4.55
C ARG A 100 -2.75 -10.60 -5.83
N VAL A 101 -2.38 -11.87 -5.88
CA VAL A 101 -1.87 -12.60 -7.05
C VAL A 101 -2.79 -13.77 -7.41
N GLY A 102 -2.52 -14.42 -8.53
CA GLY A 102 -3.34 -15.47 -9.12
C GLY A 102 -4.52 -14.92 -9.92
N ALA A 103 -5.53 -15.76 -10.13
CA ALA A 103 -6.70 -15.41 -10.92
C ALA A 103 -7.68 -14.52 -10.13
N LEU A 104 -8.06 -13.39 -10.73
CA LEU A 104 -9.03 -12.44 -10.22
C LEU A 104 -10.18 -12.24 -11.22
N ALA A 105 -11.40 -12.17 -10.68
CA ALA A 105 -12.59 -11.83 -11.43
C ALA A 105 -12.82 -10.31 -11.48
N ILE A 106 -13.68 -9.86 -12.39
CA ILE A 106 -14.16 -8.47 -12.40
C ILE A 106 -14.77 -8.12 -11.04
N GLY A 107 -14.38 -6.97 -10.48
CA GLY A 107 -14.82 -6.49 -9.18
C GLY A 107 -13.95 -6.93 -7.99
N ASP A 108 -13.12 -7.96 -8.18
CA ASP A 108 -12.17 -8.42 -7.15
C ASP A 108 -11.18 -7.30 -6.79
N ILE A 109 -10.75 -7.32 -5.52
CA ILE A 109 -9.71 -6.43 -5.02
C ILE A 109 -8.34 -7.01 -5.39
N ALA A 110 -7.59 -6.25 -6.18
CA ALA A 110 -6.22 -6.57 -6.57
C ALA A 110 -5.19 -5.99 -5.61
N VAL A 111 -5.44 -4.81 -5.05
CA VAL A 111 -4.51 -4.15 -4.14
C VAL A 111 -5.27 -3.27 -3.16
N VAL A 112 -4.80 -3.25 -1.92
CA VAL A 112 -5.19 -2.26 -0.92
C VAL A 112 -3.92 -1.61 -0.40
N VAL A 113 -3.87 -0.27 -0.43
CA VAL A 113 -2.84 0.49 0.28
C VAL A 113 -3.50 1.45 1.25
N ALA A 114 -2.86 1.66 2.39
CA ALA A 114 -3.43 2.43 3.49
C ALA A 114 -2.35 3.20 4.24
N THR A 115 -2.70 4.41 4.67
CA THR A 115 -1.85 5.27 5.48
C THR A 115 -2.69 5.98 6.55
N SER A 116 -2.09 6.18 7.71
CA SER A 116 -2.66 7.04 8.75
C SER A 116 -1.67 8.15 9.13
N ALA A 117 -2.17 9.34 9.46
CA ALA A 117 -1.37 10.48 9.83
C ALA A 117 -2.11 11.37 10.85
N ALA A 118 -1.37 12.26 11.51
CA ALA A 118 -1.99 13.23 12.44
C ALA A 118 -3.01 14.14 11.73
N HIS A 119 -2.82 14.41 10.44
CA HIS A 119 -3.68 15.27 9.65
C HIS A 119 -3.99 14.66 8.27
N ARG A 120 -5.19 14.94 7.75
CA ARG A 120 -5.69 14.38 6.49
C ARG A 120 -4.80 14.62 5.27
N GLY A 121 -4.12 15.77 5.18
CA GLY A 121 -3.30 16.12 4.02
C GLY A 121 -2.17 15.12 3.82
N GLN A 122 -1.39 14.90 4.88
CA GLN A 122 -0.30 13.93 4.91
C GLN A 122 -0.79 12.50 4.65
N ALA A 123 -1.97 12.12 5.15
CA ALA A 123 -2.54 10.80 4.87
C ALA A 123 -2.77 10.62 3.35
N PHE A 124 -3.46 11.58 2.71
CA PHE A 124 -3.70 11.55 1.26
C PHE A 124 -2.41 11.53 0.44
N ASP A 125 -1.47 12.42 0.75
CA ASP A 125 -0.21 12.54 0.02
C ASP A 125 0.61 11.24 0.11
N ALA A 126 0.69 10.65 1.30
CA ALA A 126 1.39 9.39 1.50
C ALA A 126 0.68 8.20 0.81
N SER A 127 -0.65 8.16 0.82
CA SER A 127 -1.41 7.08 0.15
C SER A 127 -1.24 7.13 -1.37
N ARG A 128 -1.23 8.34 -1.95
CA ARG A 128 -0.96 8.59 -3.38
C ARG A 128 0.47 8.14 -3.73
N ASP A 129 1.47 8.58 -2.98
CA ASP A 129 2.87 8.18 -3.19
C ASP A 129 3.03 6.67 -3.08
N LEU A 130 2.38 6.03 -2.10
CA LEU A 130 2.45 4.59 -1.88
C LEU A 130 1.92 3.78 -3.07
N ILE A 131 0.72 4.10 -3.58
CA ILE A 131 0.19 3.36 -4.71
C ILE A 131 1.01 3.60 -5.99
N ASP A 132 1.47 4.83 -6.21
CA ASP A 132 2.23 5.18 -7.41
C ASP A 132 3.63 4.53 -7.39
N THR A 133 4.33 4.60 -6.25
CA THR A 133 5.63 3.96 -6.05
C THR A 133 5.51 2.43 -6.11
N LEU A 134 4.48 1.84 -5.50
CA LEU A 134 4.20 0.39 -5.61
C LEU A 134 4.06 -0.03 -7.07
N LYS A 135 3.24 0.69 -7.84
CA LYS A 135 3.00 0.38 -9.25
C LYS A 135 4.23 0.59 -10.13
N ALA A 136 5.16 1.44 -9.72
CA ALA A 136 6.40 1.67 -10.45
C ALA A 136 7.50 0.64 -10.13
N GLU A 137 7.61 0.21 -8.86
CA GLU A 137 8.81 -0.47 -8.36
C GLU A 137 8.60 -1.93 -7.94
N VAL A 138 7.37 -2.40 -7.76
CA VAL A 138 7.10 -3.76 -7.27
C VAL A 138 6.86 -4.70 -8.45
N PRO A 139 7.67 -5.76 -8.60
CA PRO A 139 7.63 -6.67 -9.76
C PRO A 139 6.41 -7.61 -9.71
N ILE A 140 5.24 -7.04 -10.04
CA ILE A 140 3.95 -7.74 -10.18
C ILE A 140 3.38 -7.41 -11.56
N TRP A 141 3.09 -8.45 -12.31
CA TRP A 141 2.58 -8.36 -13.68
C TRP A 141 1.12 -8.79 -13.76
N LYS A 142 0.36 -8.03 -14.54
CA LYS A 142 -1.04 -8.24 -14.87
C LYS A 142 -1.12 -8.93 -16.23
N HIS A 143 -1.59 -10.16 -16.27
CA HIS A 143 -1.96 -10.84 -17.50
C HIS A 143 -3.46 -10.72 -17.73
N GLN A 144 -3.88 -10.15 -18.85
CA GLN A 144 -5.30 -9.96 -19.18
C GLN A 144 -5.69 -10.82 -20.37
N ARG A 145 -6.87 -11.42 -20.29
CA ARG A 145 -7.54 -12.08 -21.41
C ARG A 145 -8.75 -11.27 -21.85
N PHE A 146 -8.79 -10.94 -23.14
CA PHE A 146 -9.87 -10.15 -23.73
C PHE A 146 -10.95 -11.04 -24.35
N ALA A 147 -12.15 -10.47 -24.54
CA ALA A 147 -13.30 -11.18 -25.09
C ALA A 147 -13.14 -11.63 -26.55
N ASP A 148 -12.21 -11.01 -27.28
CA ASP A 148 -11.83 -11.35 -28.66
C ASP A 148 -10.79 -12.49 -28.73
N GLY A 149 -10.31 -12.99 -27.57
CA GLY A 149 -9.34 -14.07 -27.47
C GLY A 149 -7.87 -13.61 -27.42
N GLU A 150 -7.60 -12.31 -27.47
CA GLU A 150 -6.23 -11.81 -27.29
C GLU A 150 -5.80 -11.82 -25.82
N GLU A 151 -4.47 -11.86 -25.62
CA GLU A 151 -3.82 -11.84 -24.31
C GLU A 151 -2.80 -10.69 -24.25
N GLU A 152 -2.71 -9.99 -23.11
CA GLU A 152 -1.75 -8.90 -22.90
C GLU A 152 -1.12 -9.00 -21.50
N TRP A 153 0.21 -8.83 -21.45
CA TRP A 153 0.97 -8.68 -20.21
C TRP A 153 1.29 -7.21 -19.96
N VAL A 154 0.85 -6.69 -18.82
CA VAL A 154 1.08 -5.31 -18.38
C VAL A 154 1.80 -5.32 -17.03
N GLY A 155 2.92 -4.62 -16.92
CA GLY A 155 3.63 -4.42 -15.65
C GLY A 155 5.02 -3.85 -15.86
N THR A 156 5.62 -3.31 -14.80
CA THR A 156 7.00 -2.84 -14.76
C THR A 156 7.90 -3.82 -13.98
N PRO A 157 9.20 -3.91 -14.32
CA PRO A 157 10.14 -4.85 -13.71
C PRO A 157 10.52 -4.53 -12.25
#